data_AF-F2CH81-F1
#
_entry.id   AF-F2CH81-F1
#
_cell.length_a   1.000
_cell.length_b   1.000
_cell.length_c   1.000
_cell.angle_alpha   90.00
_cell.angle_beta   90.00
_cell.angle_gamma   90.00
#
_symmetry.space_group_name_H-M   'P 1'
#
loop_
_entity.id
_entity.type
_entity.pdbx_description
1 polymer ?
#
loop_
_entity_poly.entity_id
_entity_poly.type
_entity_poly.pdbx_seq_one_letter_code
_entity_poly.pdbx_strand_id
1 'polypeptide(L)'
;MKLKTDNPIPVKTRLKELIGDWLFISFYLISLFLLAMGFYNLVLGGIPSFTEAQSQLLAFSSSVLPLTIIFAWLDYRKGSLGKRWADLQLVYKHRSLSHSLLRSAIKFFPWQLGHMGAIRSAYQADALSIFLSTSAGILFLIFLLMGLLRKDKRHPADLLAGTQVQLKNSKQL
;
A
#
# COMPACT_ATOMS: atom_id res chain seq x y z
N MET A 1 12.09 -20.52 4.75
CA MET A 1 13.15 -19.49 4.85
C MET A 1 13.02 -18.79 6.20
N LYS A 2 14.15 -18.47 6.83
CA LYS A 2 14.17 -17.68 8.08
C LYS A 2 14.30 -16.19 7.76
N LEU A 3 13.85 -15.33 8.68
CA LEU A 3 14.10 -13.90 8.58
C LEU A 3 15.60 -13.65 8.78
N LYS A 4 16.18 -12.78 7.94
CA LYS A 4 17.60 -12.42 7.97
C LYS A 4 17.79 -11.12 8.76
N THR A 5 18.83 -11.06 9.58
CA THR A 5 19.25 -9.84 10.27
C THR A 5 19.92 -8.86 9.30
N ASP A 6 20.71 -9.40 8.37
CA ASP A 6 21.29 -8.66 7.25
C ASP A 6 20.76 -9.21 5.92
N ASN A 7 20.01 -8.38 5.21
CA ASN A 7 19.27 -8.77 4.02
C ASN A 7 19.90 -8.11 2.78
N PRO A 8 20.63 -8.86 1.95
CA PRO A 8 21.48 -8.31 0.89
C PRO A 8 20.71 -7.88 -0.35
N ILE A 9 19.46 -7.43 -0.21
CA ILE A 9 18.68 -6.92 -1.35
C ILE A 9 19.27 -5.57 -1.78
N PRO A 10 19.69 -5.43 -3.05
CA PRO A 10 20.10 -4.14 -3.57
C PRO A 10 18.96 -3.12 -3.52
N VAL A 11 19.28 -1.87 -3.20
CA VAL A 11 18.30 -0.76 -3.21
C VAL A 11 17.60 -0.65 -4.56
N LYS A 12 18.32 -0.83 -5.67
CA LYS A 12 17.75 -0.83 -7.03
C LYS A 12 16.66 -1.89 -7.21
N THR A 13 16.85 -3.09 -6.66
CA THR A 13 15.87 -4.18 -6.72
C THR A 13 14.63 -3.87 -5.88
N ARG A 14 14.82 -3.26 -4.69
CA ARG A 14 13.69 -2.76 -3.88
C ARG A 14 12.92 -1.66 -4.59
N LEU A 15 13.60 -0.71 -5.22
CA LEU A 15 12.94 0.35 -5.99
C LEU A 15 12.17 -0.21 -7.19
N LYS A 16 12.72 -1.20 -7.91
CA LYS A 16 12.03 -1.90 -9.00
C LYS A 16 10.71 -2.52 -8.53
N GLU A 17 10.70 -3.19 -7.36
CA GLU A 17 9.45 -3.69 -6.77
C GLU A 17 8.47 -2.57 -6.48
N LEU A 18 8.91 -1.50 -5.82
CA LEU A 18 8.04 -0.39 -5.42
C LEU A 18 7.42 0.29 -6.64
N ILE A 19 8.18 0.47 -7.72
CA ILE A 19 7.68 0.99 -9.00
C ILE A 19 6.65 0.05 -9.61
N GLY A 20 6.91 -1.26 -9.62
CA GLY A 20 5.96 -2.23 -10.15
C GLY A 20 4.64 -2.27 -9.36
N ASP A 21 4.71 -2.20 -8.03
CA ASP A 21 3.52 -2.09 -7.17
C ASP A 21 2.78 -0.76 -7.42
N TRP A 22 3.52 0.35 -7.58
CA TRP A 22 2.96 1.66 -7.88
C TRP A 22 2.24 1.69 -9.23
N LEU A 23 2.82 1.13 -10.29
CA LEU A 23 2.19 1.02 -11.60
C LEU A 23 0.87 0.24 -11.54
N PHE A 24 0.85 -0.87 -10.79
CA PHE A 24 -0.37 -1.64 -10.58
C PHE A 24 -1.47 -0.84 -9.86
N ILE A 25 -1.10 -0.12 -8.79
CA ILE A 25 -2.03 0.74 -8.04
C ILE A 25 -2.55 1.87 -8.94
N SER A 26 -1.67 2.54 -9.69
CA SER A 26 -2.04 3.62 -10.62
C SER A 26 -3.01 3.12 -11.69
N PHE A 27 -2.75 1.95 -12.28
CA PHE A 27 -3.68 1.35 -13.23
C PHE A 27 -5.06 1.08 -12.62
N TYR A 28 -5.10 0.53 -11.40
CA TYR A 28 -6.35 0.33 -10.67
C TYR A 28 -7.11 1.64 -10.44
N LEU A 29 -6.42 2.68 -9.95
CA LEU A 29 -7.04 3.97 -9.62
C LEU A 29 -7.52 4.72 -10.87
N ILE A 30 -6.77 4.69 -11.97
CA ILE A 30 -7.21 5.26 -13.26
C ILE A 30 -8.45 4.51 -13.76
N SER A 31 -8.45 3.18 -13.71
CA SER A 31 -9.61 2.37 -14.11
C SER A 31 -10.83 2.71 -13.25
N LEU A 32 -10.64 2.80 -11.93
CA LEU A 32 -11.69 3.18 -10.99
C LEU A 32 -12.24 4.58 -11.29
N PHE A 33 -11.36 5.56 -11.56
CA PHE A 33 -11.75 6.91 -11.94
C PHE A 33 -12.58 6.92 -13.23
N LEU A 34 -12.14 6.24 -14.28
CA LEU A 34 -12.85 6.16 -15.55
C LEU A 34 -14.22 5.48 -15.39
N LEU A 35 -14.29 4.37 -14.65
CA LEU A 35 -15.55 3.67 -14.37
C LEU A 35 -16.50 4.55 -13.55
N ALA A 36 -16.02 5.23 -12.51
CA ALA A 36 -16.82 6.13 -11.70
C ALA A 36 -17.35 7.32 -12.53
N MET A 37 -16.48 7.97 -13.30
CA MET A 37 -16.88 9.08 -14.17
C MET A 37 -17.86 8.64 -15.26
N GLY A 38 -17.66 7.46 -15.86
CA GLY A 38 -18.61 6.87 -16.80
C GLY A 38 -19.96 6.61 -16.14
N PHE A 39 -19.99 6.00 -14.96
CA PHE A 39 -21.23 5.76 -14.23
C PHE A 39 -21.94 7.08 -13.86
N TYR A 40 -21.22 8.06 -13.34
CA TYR A 40 -21.79 9.36 -12.98
C TYR A 40 -22.41 10.09 -14.16
N ASN A 41 -21.71 10.19 -15.29
CA ASN A 41 -22.21 10.95 -16.42
C ASN A 41 -23.26 10.19 -17.26
N LEU A 42 -23.12 8.87 -17.41
CA LEU A 42 -23.99 8.07 -18.27
C LEU A 42 -25.23 7.52 -17.55
N VAL A 43 -25.15 7.30 -16.23
CA VAL A 43 -26.25 6.70 -15.44
C VAL A 43 -26.90 7.72 -14.51
N LEU A 44 -26.10 8.55 -13.82
CA LEU A 44 -26.63 9.52 -12.84
C LEU A 44 -26.88 10.92 -13.43
N GLY A 45 -26.47 11.16 -14.68
CA GLY A 45 -26.63 12.46 -15.35
C GLY A 45 -25.70 13.56 -14.82
N GLY A 46 -24.66 13.22 -14.06
CA GLY A 46 -23.70 14.17 -13.49
C GLY A 46 -22.96 13.62 -12.27
N ILE A 47 -21.98 14.38 -11.76
CA ILE A 47 -21.23 14.01 -10.55
C ILE A 47 -22.11 14.31 -9.32
N PRO A 48 -22.41 13.31 -8.47
CA PRO A 48 -23.21 13.54 -7.27
C PRO A 48 -22.48 14.42 -6.25
N SER A 49 -23.24 15.22 -5.50
CA SER A 49 -22.73 15.92 -4.32
C SER A 49 -22.73 14.98 -3.12
N PHE A 50 -21.56 14.78 -2.52
CA PHE A 50 -21.39 13.94 -1.33
C PHE A 50 -21.10 14.80 -0.11
N THR A 51 -21.53 14.36 1.06
CA THR A 51 -21.01 14.87 2.33
C THR A 51 -19.57 14.40 2.54
N GLU A 52 -18.83 15.04 3.44
CA GLU A 52 -17.46 14.61 3.77
C GLU A 52 -17.43 13.13 4.18
N ALA A 53 -18.33 12.69 5.07
CA ALA A 53 -18.40 11.30 5.53
C ALA A 53 -18.68 10.32 4.38
N GLN A 54 -19.55 10.69 3.43
CA GLN A 54 -19.83 9.87 2.24
C GLN A 54 -18.59 9.78 1.34
N SER A 55 -17.87 10.89 1.14
CA SER A 55 -16.62 10.91 0.37
C SER A 55 -15.53 10.05 1.02
N GLN A 56 -15.40 10.10 2.35
CA GLN A 56 -14.46 9.25 3.10
C GLN A 56 -14.80 7.76 2.94
N LEU A 57 -16.08 7.40 3.12
CA LEU A 57 -16.56 6.02 2.99
C LEU A 57 -16.36 5.51 1.56
N LEU A 58 -16.69 6.33 0.57
CA LEU A 58 -16.53 6.00 -0.85
C LEU A 58 -15.04 5.78 -1.19
N ALA A 59 -14.15 6.70 -0.81
CA ALA A 59 -12.73 6.56 -1.05
C ALA A 59 -12.14 5.31 -0.37
N PHE A 60 -12.50 5.05 0.90
CA PHE A 60 -12.03 3.88 1.63
C PHE A 60 -12.51 2.57 0.98
N SER A 61 -13.81 2.45 0.73
CA SER A 61 -14.45 1.22 0.22
C SER A 61 -14.10 0.90 -1.22
N SER A 62 -13.86 1.90 -2.07
CA SER A 62 -13.53 1.70 -3.48
C SER A 62 -12.04 1.57 -3.78
N SER A 63 -11.16 2.13 -2.93
CA SER A 63 -9.72 2.14 -3.16
C SER A 63 -8.93 1.40 -2.08
N VAL A 64 -8.90 1.90 -0.85
CA VAL A 64 -8.01 1.41 0.22
C VAL A 64 -8.34 -0.02 0.63
N LEU A 65 -9.61 -0.33 0.85
CA LEU A 65 -10.05 -1.66 1.27
C LEU A 65 -9.81 -2.72 0.17
N PRO A 66 -10.24 -2.52 -1.09
CA PRO A 66 -9.98 -3.49 -2.16
C PRO A 66 -8.48 -3.69 -2.42
N LEU A 67 -7.69 -2.61 -2.49
CA LEU A 67 -6.24 -2.72 -2.69
C LEU A 67 -5.58 -3.47 -1.53
N THR A 68 -6.00 -3.22 -0.29
CA THR A 68 -5.50 -3.95 0.88
C THR A 68 -5.77 -5.46 0.75
N ILE A 69 -6.98 -5.85 0.36
CA ILE A 69 -7.36 -7.26 0.17
C ILE A 69 -6.56 -7.89 -0.98
N ILE A 70 -6.47 -7.21 -2.13
CA ILE A 70 -5.72 -7.68 -3.30
C ILE A 70 -4.26 -7.91 -2.93
N PHE A 71 -3.60 -6.94 -2.31
CA PHE A 71 -2.20 -7.05 -1.92
C PHE A 71 -1.98 -8.13 -0.86
N ALA A 72 -2.88 -8.26 0.12
CA ALA A 72 -2.80 -9.32 1.12
C ALA A 72 -2.87 -10.71 0.49
N TRP A 73 -3.78 -10.90 -0.47
CA TRP A 73 -3.92 -12.17 -1.18
C TRP A 73 -2.73 -12.45 -2.12
N LEU A 74 -2.25 -11.44 -2.84
CA LEU A 74 -1.07 -11.58 -3.68
C LEU A 74 0.17 -11.96 -2.86
N ASP A 75 0.39 -11.28 -1.74
CA ASP A 75 1.49 -11.52 -0.80
C ASP A 75 1.39 -12.92 -0.18
N TYR A 76 0.19 -13.34 0.25
CA TYR A 76 -0.03 -14.69 0.77
C TYR A 76 0.32 -15.79 -0.24
N ARG A 77 0.09 -15.56 -1.54
CA ARG A 77 0.39 -16.54 -2.60
C ARG A 77 1.84 -16.50 -3.05
N LYS A 78 2.21 -15.54 -3.91
CA LYS A 78 3.51 -15.48 -4.62
C LYS A 78 4.18 -14.11 -4.55
N GLY A 79 3.70 -13.21 -3.68
CA GLY A 79 4.06 -11.80 -3.71
C GLY A 79 3.22 -10.98 -4.70
N SER A 80 3.19 -9.66 -4.47
CA SER A 80 2.67 -8.66 -5.40
C SER A 80 3.35 -8.70 -6.78
N LEU A 81 2.75 -8.05 -7.77
CA LEU A 81 3.29 -8.01 -9.14
C LEU A 81 4.68 -7.36 -9.18
N GLY A 82 4.91 -6.29 -8.42
CA GLY A 82 6.22 -5.65 -8.31
C GLY A 82 7.27 -6.60 -7.74
N LYS A 83 6.93 -7.40 -6.71
CA LYS A 83 7.84 -8.40 -6.15
C LYS A 83 8.24 -9.44 -7.19
N ARG A 84 7.26 -9.98 -7.93
CA ARG A 84 7.52 -10.96 -8.99
C ARG A 84 8.40 -10.39 -10.09
N TRP A 85 8.17 -9.13 -10.49
CA TRP A 85 8.98 -8.45 -11.49
C TRP A 85 10.42 -8.18 -11.03
N ALA A 86 10.63 -8.01 -9.72
CA ALA A 86 11.94 -7.78 -9.11
C ALA A 86 12.65 -9.07 -8.65
N ASP A 87 12.10 -10.26 -8.95
CA ASP A 87 12.59 -11.56 -8.43
C ASP A 87 12.71 -11.61 -6.90
N LEU A 88 11.74 -10.95 -6.24
CA LEU A 88 11.59 -10.89 -4.80
C LEU A 88 10.42 -11.77 -4.35
N GLN A 89 10.50 -12.22 -3.11
CA GLN A 89 9.46 -12.98 -2.44
C GLN A 89 9.24 -12.47 -1.02
N LEU A 90 8.03 -12.68 -0.50
CA LEU A 90 7.72 -12.37 0.89
C LEU A 90 7.89 -13.64 1.75
N VAL A 91 8.74 -13.55 2.77
CA VAL A 91 8.99 -14.61 3.74
C VAL A 91 8.26 -14.29 5.04
N TYR A 92 7.62 -15.30 5.62
CA TYR A 92 6.84 -15.19 6.85
C TYR A 92 7.53 -15.95 7.98
N LYS A 93 7.49 -15.40 9.19
CA LYS A 93 7.74 -16.18 10.41
C LYS A 93 6.61 -17.22 10.61
N HIS A 94 5.36 -16.78 10.45
CA HIS A 94 4.18 -17.64 10.49
C HIS A 94 3.32 -17.33 9.26
N ARG A 95 3.24 -18.29 8.33
CA ARG A 95 2.50 -18.09 7.08
C ARG A 95 1.00 -18.23 7.35
N SER A 96 0.28 -17.11 7.38
CA SER A 96 -1.19 -17.12 7.36
C SER A 96 -1.74 -15.94 6.54
N LEU A 97 -2.99 -16.09 6.10
CA LEU A 97 -3.69 -15.00 5.42
C LEU A 97 -3.85 -13.79 6.35
N SER A 98 -4.11 -14.01 7.64
CA SER A 98 -4.23 -12.96 8.65
C SER A 98 -2.96 -12.11 8.78
N HIS A 99 -1.76 -12.72 8.75
CA HIS A 99 -0.52 -11.96 8.77
C HIS A 99 -0.33 -11.14 7.48
N SER A 100 -0.80 -11.65 6.34
CA SER A 100 -0.74 -10.94 5.06
C SER A 100 -1.72 -9.77 5.01
N LEU A 101 -2.91 -9.94 5.59
CA LEU A 101 -3.91 -8.89 5.77
C LEU A 101 -3.41 -7.81 6.72
N LEU A 102 -2.88 -8.19 7.89
CA LEU A 102 -2.31 -7.25 8.86
C LEU A 102 -1.18 -6.42 8.22
N ARG A 103 -0.25 -7.09 7.53
CA ARG A 103 0.84 -6.42 6.80
C ARG A 103 0.30 -5.39 5.80
N SER A 104 -0.70 -5.79 5.01
CA SER A 104 -1.25 -4.94 3.95
C SER A 104 -2.03 -3.76 4.53
N ALA A 105 -2.85 -3.99 5.56
CA ALA A 105 -3.57 -2.93 6.26
C ALA A 105 -2.61 -1.87 6.82
N ILE A 106 -1.53 -2.29 7.48
CA ILE A 106 -0.51 -1.35 7.99
C ILE A 106 0.24 -0.67 6.83
N LYS A 107 0.52 -1.39 5.73
CA LYS A 107 1.18 -0.82 4.54
C LYS A 107 0.35 0.30 3.89
N PHE A 108 -0.98 0.16 3.85
CA PHE A 108 -1.89 1.15 3.27
C PHE A 108 -2.36 2.21 4.27
N PHE A 109 -2.00 2.11 5.55
CA PHE A 109 -2.40 3.08 6.57
C PHE A 109 -1.95 4.53 6.27
N PRO A 110 -0.70 4.81 5.84
CA PRO A 110 -0.30 6.17 5.47
C PRO A 110 -1.16 6.73 4.32
N TRP A 111 -1.54 5.87 3.39
CA TRP A 111 -2.41 6.23 2.26
C TRP A 111 -3.83 6.56 2.70
N GLN A 112 -4.39 5.80 3.67
CA GLN A 112 -5.69 6.13 4.27
C GLN A 112 -5.68 7.50 4.96
N LEU A 113 -4.61 7.84 5.70
CA LEU A 113 -4.46 9.17 6.28
C LEU A 113 -4.37 10.26 5.21
N GLY A 114 -3.69 9.96 4.09
CA GLY A 114 -3.63 10.85 2.93
C GLY A 114 -5.00 11.13 2.33
N HIS A 115 -5.83 10.10 2.14
CA HIS A 115 -7.23 10.27 1.73
C HIS A 115 -8.02 11.11 2.72
N MET A 116 -7.90 10.80 4.02
CA MET A 116 -8.61 11.54 5.04
C MET A 116 -8.23 13.01 5.03
N GLY A 117 -6.94 13.32 4.95
CA GLY A 117 -6.42 14.69 4.88
C GLY A 117 -6.83 15.43 3.60
N ALA A 118 -6.73 14.79 2.43
CA ALA A 118 -7.10 15.40 1.15
C ALA A 118 -8.61 15.66 1.04
N ILE A 119 -9.43 14.69 1.45
CA ILE A 119 -10.89 14.86 1.48
C ILE A 119 -11.25 15.94 2.49
N ARG A 120 -10.73 15.87 3.73
CA ARG A 120 -10.96 16.90 4.74
C ARG A 120 -10.59 18.27 4.18
N SER A 121 -9.43 18.43 3.55
CA SER A 121 -9.00 19.69 2.95
C SER A 121 -9.95 20.22 1.86
N ALA A 122 -10.56 19.34 1.06
CA ALA A 122 -11.54 19.72 0.05
C ALA A 122 -12.86 20.27 0.64
N TYR A 123 -13.24 19.85 1.85
CA TYR A 123 -14.43 20.35 2.56
C TYR A 123 -14.09 21.47 3.55
N GLN A 124 -12.99 21.31 4.30
CA GLN A 124 -12.53 22.10 5.43
C GLN A 124 -10.99 22.03 5.50
N ALA A 125 -10.31 23.02 4.94
CA ALA A 125 -8.84 23.13 4.97
C ALA A 125 -8.32 23.62 6.34
N ASP A 126 -8.62 22.87 7.39
CA ASP A 126 -8.33 23.21 8.78
C ASP A 126 -7.06 22.52 9.32
N ALA A 127 -6.75 22.75 10.59
CA ALA A 127 -5.61 22.13 11.27
C ALA A 127 -5.64 20.59 11.23
N LEU A 128 -6.82 19.98 11.25
CA LEU A 128 -6.96 18.52 11.16
C LEU A 128 -6.55 18.02 9.78
N SER A 129 -6.95 18.69 8.71
CA SER A 129 -6.54 18.34 7.34
C SER A 129 -5.01 18.40 7.16
N ILE A 130 -4.37 19.42 7.74
CA ILE A 130 -2.91 19.59 7.73
C ILE A 130 -2.24 18.47 8.54
N PHE A 131 -2.74 18.20 9.74
CA PHE A 131 -2.20 17.15 10.61
C PHE A 131 -2.26 15.77 9.94
N LEU A 132 -3.40 15.42 9.35
CA LEU A 132 -3.60 14.14 8.66
C LEU A 132 -2.67 13.99 7.45
N SER A 133 -2.61 15.02 6.60
CA SER A 133 -1.77 15.02 5.40
C SER A 133 -0.27 14.97 5.75
N THR A 134 0.14 15.73 6.77
CA THR A 134 1.53 15.73 7.27
C THR A 134 1.90 14.38 7.86
N SER A 135 1.02 13.79 8.67
CA SER A 135 1.21 12.46 9.26
C SER A 135 1.33 11.38 8.17
N ALA A 136 0.50 11.45 7.13
CA ALA A 136 0.57 10.56 5.98
C ALA A 136 1.95 10.63 5.29
N GLY A 137 2.42 11.84 5.01
CA GLY A 137 3.74 12.07 4.40
C GLY A 137 4.89 11.57 5.25
N ILE A 138 4.90 11.88 6.55
CA ILE A 138 5.93 11.41 7.49
C ILE A 138 5.95 9.89 7.57
N LEU A 139 4.77 9.25 7.72
CA LEU A 139 4.69 7.79 7.77
C LEU A 139 5.12 7.14 6.46
N PHE A 140 4.75 7.70 5.31
CA PHE A 140 5.23 7.22 4.01
C PHE A 140 6.77 7.26 3.94
N LEU A 141 7.39 8.37 4.34
CA LEU A 141 8.85 8.50 4.37
C LEU A 141 9.50 7.51 5.34
N ILE A 142 8.93 7.30 6.52
CA ILE A 142 9.42 6.28 7.48
C ILE A 142 9.38 4.90 6.84
N PHE A 143 8.26 4.51 6.21
CA PHE A 143 8.13 3.20 5.57
C PHE A 143 9.13 3.02 4.42
N LEU A 144 9.29 4.05 3.59
CA LEU A 144 10.22 4.05 2.46
C LEU A 144 11.67 3.92 2.95
N LEU A 145 12.12 4.80 3.86
CA LEU A 145 13.48 4.82 4.39
C LEU A 145 13.79 3.52 5.14
N MET A 146 12.87 3.00 5.94
CA MET A 146 13.06 1.72 6.63
C MET A 146 13.20 0.56 5.64
N GLY A 147 12.37 0.52 4.60
CA GLY A 147 12.42 -0.54 3.58
C GLY A 147 13.67 -0.51 2.69
N LEU A 148 14.33 0.65 2.57
CA LEU A 148 15.53 0.84 1.75
C LEU A 148 16.84 0.78 2.55
N LEU A 149 16.89 1.41 3.73
CA LEU A 149 18.13 1.68 4.46
C LEU A 149 18.42 0.69 5.59
N ARG A 150 17.40 0.12 6.25
CA ARG A 150 17.64 -0.85 7.33
C ARG A 150 18.40 -2.08 6.82
N LYS A 151 19.21 -2.68 7.68
CA LYS A 151 19.94 -3.93 7.39
C LYS A 151 18.99 -5.08 7.04
N ASP A 152 17.90 -5.20 7.79
CA ASP A 152 16.87 -6.22 7.57
C ASP A 152 15.88 -5.89 6.43
N LYS A 153 15.89 -4.65 5.90
CA LYS A 153 14.96 -4.14 4.87
C LYS A 153 13.48 -4.22 5.26
N ARG A 154 13.15 -4.30 6.55
CA ARG A 154 11.78 -4.41 7.07
C ARG A 154 11.23 -3.03 7.43
N HIS A 155 10.07 -2.68 6.89
CA HIS A 155 9.29 -1.50 7.31
C HIS A 155 8.31 -1.86 8.45
N PRO A 156 7.57 -0.91 9.07
CA PRO A 156 6.71 -1.20 10.22
C PRO A 156 5.69 -2.34 9.97
N ALA A 157 5.05 -2.35 8.80
CA ALA A 157 4.18 -3.47 8.41
C ALA A 157 4.88 -4.84 8.41
N ASP A 158 6.15 -4.92 7.99
CA ASP A 158 6.92 -6.16 8.03
C ASP A 158 7.29 -6.56 9.45
N LEU A 159 7.65 -5.59 10.30
CA LEU A 159 7.98 -5.81 11.70
C LEU A 159 6.80 -6.41 12.46
N LEU A 160 5.63 -5.76 12.37
CA LEU A 160 4.41 -6.13 13.07
C LEU A 160 3.80 -7.43 12.55
N ALA A 161 3.85 -7.68 11.24
CA ALA A 161 3.34 -8.91 10.64
C ALA A 161 4.36 -10.07 10.66
N GLY A 162 5.55 -9.89 11.22
CA GLY A 162 6.55 -10.95 11.24
C GLY A 162 7.00 -11.41 9.83
N THR A 163 7.04 -10.50 8.86
CA THR A 163 7.42 -10.78 7.47
C THR A 163 8.69 -10.07 7.04
N GLN A 164 9.29 -10.49 5.94
CA GLN A 164 10.42 -9.81 5.31
C GLN A 164 10.46 -10.13 3.81
N VAL A 165 10.69 -9.10 2.99
CA VAL A 165 10.96 -9.32 1.56
C VAL A 165 12.39 -9.84 1.40
N GLN A 166 12.60 -10.87 0.58
CA GLN A 166 13.90 -11.51 0.31
C GLN A 166 14.07 -11.80 -1.18
N LEU A 167 15.31 -11.95 -1.65
CA LEU A 167 15.60 -12.46 -3.00
C LEU A 167 15.06 -13.88 -3.15
N LYS A 168 14.41 -14.16 -4.28
CA LYS A 168 13.85 -15.48 -4.58
C LYS A 168 14.93 -16.57 -4.71
N ASN A 169 16.08 -16.19 -5.29
CA ASN A 169 17.21 -17.09 -5.57
C ASN A 169 18.37 -16.95 -4.56
N SER A 170 18.14 -16.43 -3.36
CA SER A 170 19.17 -16.49 -2.32
C SER A 170 19.43 -17.95 -2.01
N LYS A 171 20.55 -18.49 -2.52
CA LYS A 171 21.01 -19.86 -2.26
C LYS A 171 20.90 -20.15 -0.76
N GLN A 172 20.43 -21.35 -0.44
CA GLN A 172 20.62 -21.98 0.86
C GLN A 172 22.12 -22.04 1.09
N LEU A 173 22.65 -21.11 1.86
CA LEU A 173 23.94 -21.22 2.54
C LEU A 173 23.62 -21.40 4.02
#